data_AF-A0A820S962-F1
#
_entry.id   AF-A0A820S962-F1
#
_cell.length_a   1.000
_cell.length_b   1.000
_cell.length_c   1.000
_cell.angle_alpha   90.00
_cell.angle_beta   90.00
_cell.angle_gamma   90.00
#
_symmetry.space_group_name_H-M   'P 1'
#
loop_
_entity.id
_entity.type
_entity.pdbx_description
1 polymer ?
#
loop_
_entity_poly.entity_id
_entity_poly.type
_entity_poly.pdbx_seq_one_letter_code
_entity_poly.pdbx_strand_id
1 'polypeptide(L)'
;CIGGWILFAIIVVLWFPLVFFSVSTSLADPISIDRCEIKVRLSNYKELYQLMTNNVREPTTDEFSTDIRPLITNASFASNPREFEQADIACIHLLGHIGRQWTISFSALHQLKEELKNYMNNSRSTILQIYFDYSFIRNGQTSEQDILPTGYISTLSETHQVPLTKENAMLLLRMLTSENQKQTTIIISKLMPKFIHLLPDMIDKNSPFYPQDVRLILRREKQLLWWDISEVVTNDWKNKCSFDSQALNLITVSERAGAQSKSFNLISKLLIGMFT
;
A
#
# COMPACT_ATOMS: atom_id res chain seq x y z
N CYS A 1 28.42 45.53 36.39
CA CYS A 1 27.25 44.63 36.25
C CYS A 1 26.58 44.68 34.87
N ILE A 2 26.40 45.86 34.26
CA ILE A 2 25.73 46.01 32.95
C ILE A 2 26.38 45.18 31.82
N GLY A 3 27.71 45.14 31.73
CA GLY A 3 28.41 44.41 30.65
C GLY A 3 28.17 42.89 30.64
N GLY A 4 27.99 42.27 31.80
CA GLY A 4 27.69 40.84 31.89
C GLY A 4 26.27 40.51 31.42
N TRP A 5 25.30 41.38 31.72
CA TRP A 5 23.93 41.24 31.25
C TRP A 5 23.80 41.42 29.73
N ILE A 6 24.58 42.35 29.15
CA ILE A 6 24.64 42.54 27.69
C ILE A 6 25.25 41.31 27.00
N LEU A 7 26.36 40.78 27.54
CA LEU A 7 27.00 39.58 26.98
C LEU A 7 26.08 38.36 27.07
N PHE A 8 25.39 38.19 28.20
CA PHE A 8 24.41 37.11 28.38
C PHE A 8 23.24 37.22 27.40
N ALA A 9 22.69 38.42 27.20
CA ALA A 9 21.61 38.65 26.25
C ALA A 9 22.02 38.30 24.81
N ILE A 10 23.24 38.63 24.40
CA ILE A 10 23.77 38.28 23.07
C ILE A 10 23.88 36.76 22.90
N ILE A 11 24.37 36.05 23.92
CA ILE A 11 24.48 34.58 23.90
C ILE A 11 23.08 33.96 23.77
N VAL A 12 22.10 34.43 24.53
CA VAL A 12 20.72 33.91 24.45
C VAL A 12 20.13 34.16 23.06
N VAL A 13 20.29 35.35 22.47
CA VAL A 13 19.74 35.65 21.14
C VAL A 13 20.39 34.81 20.04
N LEU A 14 21.68 34.44 20.16
CA LEU A 14 22.36 33.61 19.17
C LEU A 14 22.10 32.11 19.35
N TRP A 15 22.04 31.62 20.59
CA TRP A 15 21.95 30.19 20.88
C TRP A 15 20.50 29.69 21.05
N PHE A 16 19.59 30.52 21.55
CA PHE A 16 18.21 30.12 21.80
C PHE A 16 17.44 29.78 20.52
N PRO A 17 17.63 30.47 19.37
CA PRO A 17 17.03 30.04 18.11
C PRO A 17 17.47 28.63 17.69
N LEU A 18 18.74 28.27 17.92
CA LEU A 18 19.25 26.93 17.63
C LEU A 18 18.54 25.84 18.45
N VAL A 19 18.29 26.12 19.73
CA VAL A 19 17.61 25.17 20.63
C VAL A 19 16.15 24.98 20.21
N PHE A 20 15.47 26.03 19.77
CA PHE A 20 14.10 25.88 19.26
C PHE A 20 14.04 25.06 17.97
N PHE A 21 14.99 25.26 17.05
CA PHE A 21 15.05 24.46 15.83
C PHE A 21 15.26 22.97 16.09
N SER A 22 16.02 22.61 17.14
CA SER A 22 16.24 21.20 17.50
C SER A 22 15.02 20.53 18.15
N VAL A 23 14.12 21.31 18.78
CA VAL A 23 12.93 20.77 19.44
C VAL A 23 11.79 20.55 18.45
N SER A 24 11.62 21.45 17.47
CA SER A 24 10.52 21.41 16.50
C SER A 24 10.55 20.21 15.53
N THR A 25 11.71 19.58 15.33
CA THR A 25 11.84 18.42 14.42
C THR A 25 11.46 17.10 15.09
N SER A 26 11.23 17.06 16.40
CA SER A 26 11.09 15.81 17.16
C SER A 26 9.65 15.29 17.31
N LEU A 27 8.64 16.04 16.87
CA LEU A 27 7.22 15.73 17.12
C LEU A 27 6.43 15.39 15.84
N ALA A 28 7.04 14.62 14.94
CA ALA A 28 6.27 14.06 13.83
C ALA A 28 5.49 12.85 14.33
N ASP A 29 4.15 12.95 14.37
CA ASP A 29 3.26 11.85 14.72
C ASP A 29 3.18 10.83 13.57
N PRO A 30 3.12 9.52 13.87
CA PRO A 30 2.97 8.49 12.85
C PRO A 30 1.59 8.57 12.18
N ILE A 31 1.54 8.38 10.86
CA ILE A 31 0.29 8.39 10.11
C ILE A 31 -0.27 6.96 10.05
N SER A 32 -1.27 6.69 10.88
CA SER A 32 -1.96 5.39 10.93
C SER A 32 -2.91 5.17 9.75
N ILE A 33 -3.10 3.91 9.36
CA ILE A 33 -4.06 3.49 8.33
C ILE A 33 -5.28 2.89 9.03
N ASP A 34 -6.47 3.42 8.77
CA ASP A 34 -7.71 2.89 9.35
C ASP A 34 -8.32 1.79 8.49
N ARG A 35 -8.28 1.99 7.17
CA ARG A 35 -8.92 1.07 6.21
C ARG A 35 -8.11 0.94 4.94
N CYS A 36 -8.19 -0.25 4.36
CA CYS A 36 -7.67 -0.53 3.03
C CYS A 36 -8.79 -1.10 2.16
N GLU A 37 -8.93 -0.59 0.94
CA GLU A 37 -9.78 -1.20 -0.09
C GLU A 37 -8.91 -1.77 -1.21
N ILE A 38 -9.23 -2.98 -1.65
CA ILE A 38 -8.56 -3.63 -2.76
C ILE A 38 -9.59 -4.12 -3.76
N LYS A 39 -9.29 -3.91 -5.04
CA LYS A 39 -10.05 -4.43 -6.17
C LYS A 39 -9.11 -5.16 -7.12
N VAL A 40 -9.46 -6.39 -7.46
CA VAL A 40 -8.80 -7.15 -8.53
C VAL A 40 -9.78 -7.27 -9.68
N ARG A 41 -9.41 -6.76 -10.85
CA ARG A 41 -10.26 -6.79 -12.04
C ARG A 41 -9.48 -7.19 -13.28
N LEU A 42 -10.20 -7.79 -14.22
CA LEU A 42 -9.66 -8.16 -15.52
C LEU A 42 -10.14 -7.14 -16.55
N SER A 43 -9.23 -6.42 -17.19
CA SER A 43 -9.55 -5.39 -18.18
C SER A 43 -10.68 -4.45 -17.70
N ASN A 44 -11.72 -4.27 -18.53
CA ASN A 44 -12.88 -3.43 -18.25
C ASN A 44 -14.09 -4.24 -17.74
N TYR A 45 -13.86 -5.46 -17.25
CA TYR A 45 -14.93 -6.33 -16.73
C TYR A 45 -15.19 -6.08 -15.25
N LYS A 46 -16.30 -6.65 -14.77
CA LYS A 46 -16.67 -6.64 -13.36
C LYS A 46 -15.54 -7.19 -12.49
N GLU A 47 -15.29 -6.54 -11.36
CA GLU A 47 -14.24 -6.92 -10.42
C GLU A 47 -14.36 -8.39 -10.04
N LEU A 48 -13.24 -9.11 -10.11
CA LEU A 48 -13.15 -10.50 -9.68
C LEU A 48 -13.24 -10.56 -8.15
N TYR A 49 -12.59 -9.61 -7.49
CA TYR A 49 -12.54 -9.50 -6.04
C TYR A 49 -12.56 -8.04 -5.63
N GLN A 50 -13.30 -7.74 -4.56
CA GLN A 50 -13.31 -6.44 -3.92
C GLN A 50 -13.51 -6.64 -2.42
N LEU A 51 -12.56 -6.17 -1.62
CA LEU A 51 -12.63 -6.17 -0.16
C LEU A 51 -12.22 -4.81 0.38
N MET A 52 -13.00 -4.32 1.33
CA MET A 52 -12.57 -3.24 2.23
C MET A 52 -12.35 -3.86 3.62
N THR A 53 -11.17 -3.67 4.18
CA THR A 53 -10.78 -4.21 5.48
C THR A 53 -10.32 -3.08 6.39
N ASN A 54 -10.66 -3.20 7.67
CA ASN A 54 -10.07 -2.43 8.77
C ASN A 54 -9.14 -3.30 9.63
N ASN A 55 -8.82 -4.52 9.16
CA ASN A 55 -7.88 -5.41 9.82
C ASN A 55 -6.44 -4.97 9.54
N VAL A 56 -6.10 -3.84 10.15
CA VAL A 56 -4.80 -3.20 10.11
C VAL A 56 -4.19 -3.32 11.50
N ARG A 57 -2.96 -3.80 11.57
CA ARG A 57 -2.21 -3.88 12.84
C ARG A 57 -0.78 -3.43 12.65
N GLU A 58 -0.16 -2.97 13.72
CA GLU A 58 1.29 -2.84 13.76
C GLU A 58 1.95 -4.23 13.78
N PRO A 59 3.15 -4.39 13.20
CA PRO A 59 3.94 -5.61 13.38
C PRO A 59 4.32 -5.78 14.85
N THR A 60 4.53 -7.01 15.30
CA THR A 60 5.16 -7.27 16.59
C THR A 60 6.63 -6.85 16.58
N THR A 61 7.24 -6.65 17.75
CA THR A 61 8.66 -6.27 17.85
C THR A 61 9.58 -7.28 17.18
N ASP A 62 9.27 -8.58 17.29
CA ASP A 62 10.01 -9.63 16.61
C ASP A 62 9.84 -9.51 15.09
N GLU A 63 8.61 -9.54 14.56
CA GLU A 63 8.33 -9.37 13.11
C GLU A 63 9.00 -8.12 12.52
N PHE A 64 8.97 -7.01 13.25
CA PHE A 64 9.60 -5.77 12.84
C PHE A 64 11.12 -5.92 12.75
N SER A 65 11.76 -6.38 13.84
CA SER A 65 13.22 -6.41 13.93
C SER A 65 13.88 -7.49 13.06
N THR A 66 13.27 -8.67 12.95
CA THR A 66 13.83 -9.81 12.21
C THR A 66 13.51 -9.77 10.73
N ASP A 67 12.29 -9.37 10.38
CA ASP A 67 11.80 -9.60 9.02
C ASP A 67 11.58 -8.31 8.21
N ILE A 68 11.00 -7.27 8.82
CA ILE A 68 10.61 -6.05 8.09
C ILE A 68 11.75 -5.04 8.01
N ARG A 69 12.44 -4.77 9.13
CA ARG A 69 13.52 -3.79 9.22
C ARG A 69 14.68 -4.07 8.23
N PRO A 70 15.13 -5.32 8.02
CA PRO A 70 16.16 -5.60 7.02
C PRO A 70 15.71 -5.29 5.59
N LEU A 71 14.43 -5.54 5.27
CA LEU A 71 13.86 -5.16 3.98
C LEU A 71 13.89 -3.65 3.81
N ILE A 72 13.45 -2.91 4.83
CA ILE A 72 13.44 -1.44 4.80
C ILE A 72 14.83 -0.86 4.57
N THR A 73 15.82 -1.44 5.25
CA THR A 73 17.21 -1.00 5.18
C THR A 73 17.81 -1.25 3.80
N ASN A 74 17.55 -2.41 3.20
CA ASN A 74 18.07 -2.76 1.87
C ASN A 74 17.38 -1.99 0.74
N ALA A 75 16.12 -1.62 0.97
CA ALA A 75 15.25 -0.99 -0.01
C ALA A 75 15.51 0.51 -0.25
N SER A 76 16.29 1.18 0.60
CA SER A 76 16.49 2.64 0.50
C SER A 76 15.16 3.43 0.44
N PHE A 77 14.12 3.01 1.18
CA PHE A 77 12.81 3.69 1.21
C PHE A 77 12.91 5.17 1.66
N ALA A 78 13.94 5.50 2.42
CA ALA A 78 14.31 6.87 2.78
C ALA A 78 15.76 7.14 2.40
N SER A 79 16.11 8.41 2.27
CA SER A 79 17.50 8.88 2.24
C SER A 79 18.31 8.40 3.46
N ASN A 80 17.62 7.99 4.53
CA ASN A 80 18.20 7.35 5.70
C ASN A 80 17.26 6.28 6.30
N PRO A 81 17.45 4.97 6.01
CA PRO A 81 16.56 3.91 6.47
C PRO A 81 16.50 3.70 8.00
N ARG A 82 17.29 4.45 8.79
CA ARG A 82 17.25 4.41 10.27
C ARG A 82 16.07 5.18 10.88
N GLU A 83 15.25 5.83 10.06
CA GLU A 83 14.19 6.74 10.51
C GLU A 83 12.83 6.07 10.74
N PHE A 84 12.58 4.88 10.18
CA PHE A 84 11.30 4.19 10.37
C PHE A 84 11.29 3.33 11.63
N GLU A 85 10.27 3.54 12.46
CA GLU A 85 10.01 2.76 13.66
C GLU A 85 8.85 1.77 13.44
N GLN A 86 8.61 0.92 14.44
CA GLN A 86 7.53 -0.07 14.42
C GLN A 86 6.15 0.58 14.18
N ALA A 87 5.90 1.75 14.78
CA ALA A 87 4.66 2.51 14.66
C ALA A 87 4.41 3.09 13.25
N ASP A 88 5.44 3.17 12.42
CA ASP A 88 5.35 3.67 11.04
C ASP A 88 4.91 2.57 10.06
N ILE A 89 4.75 1.35 10.54
CA ILE A 89 4.50 0.17 9.72
C ILE A 89 3.13 -0.40 10.03
N ALA A 90 2.39 -0.71 8.97
CA ALA A 90 1.12 -1.41 9.10
C ALA A 90 1.13 -2.73 8.31
N CYS A 91 0.79 -3.81 9.00
CA CYS A 91 0.44 -5.10 8.43
C CYS A 91 -1.07 -5.12 8.16
N ILE A 92 -1.47 -5.30 6.90
CA ILE A 92 -2.87 -5.31 6.48
C ILE A 92 -3.25 -6.71 6.05
N HIS A 93 -4.26 -7.27 6.72
CA HIS A 93 -4.77 -8.61 6.42
C HIS A 93 -6.06 -8.56 5.60
N LEU A 94 -6.06 -9.32 4.50
CA LEU A 94 -7.17 -9.39 3.56
C LEU A 94 -7.62 -10.84 3.43
N LEU A 95 -8.89 -11.08 3.74
CA LEU A 95 -9.49 -12.40 3.64
C LEU A 95 -9.50 -12.85 2.18
N GLY A 96 -8.92 -14.02 1.89
CA GLY A 96 -8.92 -14.54 0.53
C GLY A 96 -10.29 -15.01 0.04
N HIS A 97 -11.12 -15.49 0.96
CA HIS A 97 -12.52 -15.80 0.72
C HIS A 97 -13.41 -14.75 1.36
N ILE A 98 -14.23 -14.07 0.54
CA ILE A 98 -15.12 -12.98 0.99
C ILE A 98 -16.60 -13.35 0.90
N GLY A 99 -16.94 -14.56 0.42
CA GLY A 99 -18.34 -15.00 0.25
C GLY A 99 -19.17 -14.16 -0.72
N ARG A 100 -18.55 -13.25 -1.49
CA ARG A 100 -19.25 -12.32 -2.39
C ARG A 100 -19.43 -12.93 -3.76
N GLN A 101 -20.69 -13.02 -4.21
CA GLN A 101 -21.01 -13.48 -5.55
C GLN A 101 -20.46 -12.53 -6.63
N TRP A 102 -19.88 -13.11 -7.67
CA TRP A 102 -19.47 -12.42 -8.88
C TRP A 102 -20.69 -12.16 -9.78
N THR A 103 -21.21 -10.94 -9.71
CA THR A 103 -22.41 -10.49 -10.44
C THR A 103 -22.07 -9.99 -11.85
N ILE A 104 -21.30 -10.77 -12.63
CA ILE A 104 -21.04 -10.44 -14.03
C ILE A 104 -22.30 -10.71 -14.87
N SER A 105 -22.61 -9.83 -15.82
CA SER A 105 -23.74 -10.03 -16.73
C SER A 105 -23.45 -11.15 -17.74
N PHE A 106 -24.48 -11.86 -18.19
CA PHE A 106 -24.32 -12.93 -19.18
C PHE A 106 -23.65 -12.46 -20.47
N SER A 107 -24.04 -11.28 -20.96
CA SER A 107 -23.43 -10.65 -22.15
C SER A 107 -21.95 -10.34 -21.94
N ALA A 108 -21.59 -9.73 -20.81
CA ALA A 108 -20.19 -9.42 -20.49
C ALA A 108 -19.35 -10.69 -20.33
N LEU A 109 -19.92 -11.75 -19.74
CA LEU A 109 -19.26 -13.04 -19.62
C LEU A 109 -19.00 -13.68 -20.99
N HIS A 110 -19.95 -13.58 -21.92
CA HIS A 110 -19.78 -14.08 -23.29
C HIS A 110 -18.69 -13.28 -24.03
N GLN A 111 -18.71 -11.95 -23.92
CA GLN A 111 -17.68 -11.08 -24.50
C GLN A 111 -16.29 -11.42 -23.95
N LEU A 112 -16.16 -11.61 -22.63
CA LEU A 112 -14.91 -12.01 -22.00
C LEU A 112 -14.38 -13.33 -22.57
N LYS A 113 -15.24 -14.33 -22.75
CA LYS A 113 -14.84 -15.63 -23.32
C LYS A 113 -14.34 -15.47 -24.76
N GLU A 114 -15.00 -14.66 -25.57
CA GLU A 114 -14.57 -14.39 -26.95
C GLU A 114 -13.26 -13.60 -27.00
N GLU A 115 -13.08 -12.60 -26.15
CA GLU A 115 -11.81 -11.88 -26.05
C GLU A 115 -10.65 -12.79 -25.62
N LEU A 116 -10.86 -13.68 -24.67
CA LEU A 116 -9.85 -14.67 -24.27
C LEU A 116 -9.49 -15.62 -25.42
N LYS A 117 -10.47 -16.09 -26.20
CA LYS A 117 -10.23 -16.92 -27.39
C LYS A 117 -9.43 -16.16 -28.45
N ASN A 118 -9.82 -14.92 -28.74
CA ASN A 118 -9.14 -14.07 -29.71
C ASN A 118 -7.69 -13.79 -29.30
N TYR A 119 -7.46 -13.54 -28.00
CA TYR A 119 -6.13 -13.30 -27.45
C TYR A 119 -5.18 -14.50 -27.61
N MET A 120 -5.70 -15.71 -27.46
CA MET A 120 -4.91 -16.92 -27.64
C MET A 120 -4.60 -17.20 -29.11
N ASN A 121 -5.59 -17.04 -30.00
CA ASN A 121 -5.51 -17.45 -31.40
C ASN A 121 -4.76 -16.44 -32.28
N ASN A 122 -4.75 -15.16 -31.91
CA ASN A 122 -4.15 -14.11 -32.74
C ASN A 122 -3.03 -13.37 -32.00
N SER A 123 -1.83 -13.37 -32.56
CA SER A 123 -0.69 -12.64 -31.98
C SER A 123 -0.78 -11.11 -32.11
N ARG A 124 -1.76 -10.56 -32.84
CA ARG A 124 -2.00 -9.11 -32.99
C ARG A 124 -3.18 -8.58 -32.17
N SER A 125 -3.82 -9.42 -31.36
CA SER A 125 -4.93 -9.01 -30.49
C SER A 125 -4.47 -8.10 -29.34
N THR A 126 -5.37 -7.25 -28.84
CA THR A 126 -5.17 -6.46 -27.63
C THR A 126 -4.74 -7.33 -26.45
N ILE A 127 -3.66 -6.94 -25.76
CA ILE A 127 -3.15 -7.65 -24.59
C ILE A 127 -4.12 -7.44 -23.43
N LEU A 128 -4.69 -8.53 -22.91
CA LEU A 128 -5.53 -8.48 -21.71
C LEU A 128 -4.68 -8.18 -20.48
N GLN A 129 -5.17 -7.30 -19.61
CA GLN A 129 -4.46 -6.85 -18.41
C GLN A 129 -5.25 -7.23 -17.17
N ILE A 130 -4.57 -7.63 -16.11
CA ILE A 130 -5.15 -7.72 -14.77
C ILE A 130 -4.69 -6.52 -13.97
N TYR A 131 -5.65 -5.87 -13.32
CA TYR A 131 -5.43 -4.71 -12.48
C TYR A 131 -5.60 -5.11 -11.02
N PHE A 132 -4.66 -4.64 -10.20
CA PHE A 132 -4.67 -4.66 -8.76
C PHE A 132 -4.77 -3.21 -8.28
N ASP A 133 -5.99 -2.76 -8.02
CA ASP A 133 -6.25 -1.43 -7.49
C ASP A 133 -6.25 -1.51 -5.96
N TYR A 134 -5.51 -0.63 -5.31
CA TYR A 134 -5.42 -0.58 -3.85
C TYR A 134 -5.56 0.86 -3.37
N SER A 135 -6.28 1.04 -2.29
CA SER A 135 -6.45 2.33 -1.64
C SER A 135 -6.35 2.24 -0.13
N PHE A 136 -5.84 3.32 0.48
CA PHE A 136 -5.67 3.46 1.91
C PHE A 136 -6.41 4.70 2.38
N ILE A 137 -7.21 4.52 3.42
CA ILE A 137 -7.85 5.60 4.17
C ILE A 137 -7.06 5.78 5.44
N ARG A 138 -6.53 6.98 5.64
CA ARG A 138 -5.75 7.35 6.83
C ARG A 138 -6.46 8.46 7.59
N ASN A 139 -6.50 8.34 8.90
CA ASN A 139 -6.89 9.41 9.81
C ASN A 139 -5.63 9.95 10.49
N GLY A 140 -5.35 11.24 10.27
CA GLY A 140 -4.41 11.96 11.11
C GLY A 140 -5.05 12.29 12.46
N GLN A 141 -4.67 11.58 13.52
CA GLN A 141 -4.77 12.14 14.87
C GLN A 141 -3.46 12.88 15.13
N THR A 142 -3.43 14.18 14.84
CA THR A 142 -2.39 15.04 15.38
C THR A 142 -2.72 15.27 16.85
N SER A 143 -1.83 14.81 17.74
CA SER A 143 -1.85 15.29 19.11
C SER A 143 -1.55 16.79 19.06
N GLU A 144 -2.38 17.56 19.77
CA GLU A 144 -2.46 19.02 19.89
C GLU A 144 -1.51 19.91 19.05
N GLN A 145 -2.13 20.80 18.27
CA GLN A 145 -1.63 22.14 17.88
C GLN A 145 -0.77 22.34 16.62
N ASP A 146 -0.85 21.45 15.62
CA ASP A 146 -0.38 21.78 14.27
C ASP A 146 -1.51 21.85 13.22
N ILE A 147 -1.33 22.76 12.26
CA ILE A 147 -2.29 23.24 11.24
C ILE A 147 -2.51 22.17 10.15
N LEU A 148 -2.88 20.97 10.53
CA LEU A 148 -3.67 20.06 9.72
C LEU A 148 -5.02 19.94 10.43
N PRO A 149 -6.16 20.17 9.75
CA PRO A 149 -7.45 20.11 10.40
C PRO A 149 -7.59 18.75 11.07
N THR A 150 -7.84 18.77 12.38
CA THR A 150 -8.26 17.62 13.17
C THR A 150 -9.29 16.82 12.38
N GLY A 151 -8.98 15.55 12.08
CA GLY A 151 -9.81 14.72 11.20
C GLY A 151 -9.43 14.74 9.71
N TYR A 152 -8.15 14.90 9.36
CA TYR A 152 -7.69 14.74 7.99
C TYR A 152 -7.83 13.28 7.57
N ILE A 153 -8.90 12.99 6.82
CA ILE A 153 -9.11 11.73 6.12
C ILE A 153 -8.46 11.86 4.75
N SER A 154 -7.27 11.28 4.55
CA SER A 154 -6.70 11.15 3.21
C SER A 154 -7.03 9.79 2.63
N THR A 155 -7.42 9.79 1.35
CA THR A 155 -7.55 8.58 0.55
C THR A 155 -6.46 8.57 -0.48
N LEU A 156 -5.54 7.61 -0.37
CA LEU A 156 -4.50 7.39 -1.37
C LEU A 156 -4.87 6.16 -2.17
N SER A 157 -4.81 6.25 -3.50
CA SER A 157 -5.19 5.15 -4.38
C SER A 157 -4.18 5.03 -5.50
N GLU A 158 -3.85 3.80 -5.85
CA GLU A 158 -2.96 3.50 -6.97
C GLU A 158 -3.40 2.19 -7.62
N THR A 159 -2.99 2.01 -8.88
CA THR A 159 -3.31 0.83 -9.67
C THR A 159 -2.03 0.20 -10.19
N HIS A 160 -1.82 -1.06 -9.87
CA HIS A 160 -0.79 -1.89 -10.50
C HIS A 160 -1.42 -2.78 -11.58
N GLN A 161 -0.76 -2.94 -12.72
CA GLN A 161 -1.27 -3.76 -13.81
C GLN A 161 -0.22 -4.74 -14.34
N VAL A 162 -0.67 -5.94 -14.69
CA VAL A 162 0.18 -7.00 -15.24
C VAL A 162 -0.49 -7.60 -16.49
N PRO A 163 0.26 -7.82 -17.59
CA PRO A 163 -0.29 -8.48 -18.76
C PRO A 163 -0.63 -9.93 -18.45
N LEU A 164 -1.82 -10.36 -18.89
CA LEU A 164 -2.24 -11.75 -18.78
C LEU A 164 -1.45 -12.60 -19.79
N THR A 165 -0.78 -13.64 -19.30
CA THR A 165 -0.08 -14.58 -20.19
C THR A 165 -1.07 -15.42 -20.99
N LYS A 166 -0.67 -15.91 -22.18
CA LYS A 166 -1.51 -16.80 -23.00
C LYS A 166 -1.91 -18.08 -22.25
N GLU A 167 -1.01 -18.61 -21.43
CA GLU A 167 -1.29 -19.77 -20.58
C GLU A 167 -2.38 -19.47 -19.54
N ASN A 168 -2.24 -18.36 -18.82
CA ASN A 168 -3.25 -17.94 -17.83
C ASN A 168 -4.59 -17.61 -18.51
N ALA A 169 -4.58 -17.02 -19.70
CA ALA A 169 -5.79 -16.80 -20.50
C ALA A 169 -6.49 -18.11 -20.87
N MET A 170 -5.72 -19.14 -21.25
CA MET A 170 -6.25 -20.48 -21.54
C MET A 170 -6.88 -21.14 -20.31
N LEU A 171 -6.17 -21.09 -19.18
CA LEU A 171 -6.68 -21.61 -17.91
C LEU A 171 -7.95 -20.86 -17.48
N LEU A 172 -8.01 -19.55 -17.72
CA LEU A 172 -9.15 -18.72 -17.36
C LEU A 172 -10.37 -19.08 -18.21
N LEU A 173 -10.18 -19.24 -19.52
CA LEU A 173 -11.24 -19.68 -20.41
C LEU A 173 -11.77 -21.06 -20.01
N ARG A 174 -10.88 -21.99 -19.63
CA ARG A 174 -11.26 -23.32 -19.12
C ARG A 174 -12.09 -23.22 -17.84
N MET A 175 -11.69 -22.39 -16.88
CA MET A 175 -12.47 -22.14 -15.66
C MET A 175 -13.86 -21.58 -15.94
N LEU A 176 -13.98 -20.64 -16.88
CA LEU A 176 -15.25 -20.01 -17.21
C LEU A 176 -16.20 -20.92 -18.01
N THR A 177 -15.67 -21.97 -18.65
CA THR A 177 -16.43 -22.83 -19.58
C THR A 177 -16.73 -24.20 -18.99
N SER A 178 -15.88 -24.74 -18.12
CA SER A 178 -16.09 -26.07 -17.54
C SER A 178 -16.97 -26.00 -16.29
N GLU A 179 -18.10 -26.70 -16.31
CA GLU A 179 -19.00 -26.80 -15.15
C GLU A 179 -18.61 -27.92 -14.17
N ASN A 180 -17.78 -28.89 -14.61
CA ASN A 180 -17.52 -30.15 -13.89
C ASN A 180 -16.03 -30.46 -13.64
N GLN A 181 -15.09 -29.56 -13.94
CA GLN A 181 -13.67 -29.84 -13.71
C GLN A 181 -13.23 -29.57 -12.27
N LYS A 182 -12.25 -30.39 -11.82
CA LYS A 182 -11.46 -30.14 -10.61
C LYS A 182 -11.03 -28.67 -10.62
N GLN A 183 -11.18 -28.00 -9.48
CA GLN A 183 -10.88 -26.58 -9.27
C GLN A 183 -9.50 -26.25 -9.84
N THR A 184 -9.48 -25.69 -11.04
CA THR A 184 -8.25 -25.21 -11.65
C THR A 184 -7.88 -23.90 -10.98
N THR A 185 -6.59 -23.75 -10.75
CA THR A 185 -6.02 -22.60 -10.07
C THR A 185 -5.20 -21.83 -11.08
N ILE A 186 -5.33 -20.50 -11.09
CA ILE A 186 -4.46 -19.63 -11.86
C ILE A 186 -3.49 -18.92 -10.93
N ILE A 187 -2.25 -18.79 -11.36
CA ILE A 187 -1.24 -17.98 -10.68
C ILE A 187 -0.90 -16.81 -11.60
N ILE A 188 -1.17 -15.60 -11.14
CA ILE A 188 -0.77 -14.38 -11.83
C ILE A 188 0.50 -13.89 -11.17
N SER A 189 1.60 -13.98 -11.91
CA SER A 189 2.89 -13.57 -11.38
C SER A 189 2.99 -12.06 -11.22
N LYS A 190 3.61 -11.63 -10.12
CA LYS A 190 3.90 -10.23 -9.81
C LYS A 190 2.71 -9.27 -9.78
N LEU A 191 1.53 -9.77 -9.39
CA LEU A 191 0.29 -8.98 -9.38
C LEU A 191 0.16 -8.08 -8.14
N MET A 192 0.59 -8.52 -6.97
CA MET A 192 0.38 -7.77 -5.74
C MET A 192 1.66 -7.04 -5.30
N PRO A 193 1.66 -5.70 -5.13
CA PRO A 193 2.73 -5.02 -4.40
C PRO A 193 2.69 -5.42 -2.93
N LYS A 194 3.58 -6.33 -2.50
CA LYS A 194 3.63 -6.78 -1.10
C LYS A 194 3.95 -5.64 -0.14
N PHE A 195 4.80 -4.73 -0.59
CA PHE A 195 5.36 -3.65 0.19
C PHE A 195 5.06 -2.31 -0.48
N ILE A 196 4.51 -1.36 0.26
CA ILE A 196 4.05 -0.08 -0.27
C ILE A 196 4.58 1.04 0.61
N HIS A 197 5.33 1.97 0.01
CA HIS A 197 5.81 3.16 0.69
C HIS A 197 4.81 4.31 0.52
N LEU A 198 4.55 4.95 1.64
CA LEU A 198 3.41 5.80 1.86
C LEU A 198 3.91 7.17 2.31
N LEU A 199 3.99 8.12 1.38
CA LEU A 199 4.29 9.52 1.68
C LEU A 199 3.05 10.19 2.32
N PRO A 200 3.16 11.40 2.91
CA PRO A 200 2.04 12.06 3.58
C PRO A 200 0.82 12.27 2.68
N ASP A 201 1.03 12.57 1.40
CA ASP A 201 -0.01 12.95 0.43
C ASP A 201 -0.10 12.00 -0.79
N MET A 202 0.80 11.03 -0.92
CA MET A 202 0.83 10.14 -2.09
C MET A 202 1.48 8.77 -1.79
N ILE A 203 1.29 7.82 -2.72
CA ILE A 203 2.02 6.55 -2.72
C ILE A 203 3.31 6.75 -3.51
N ASP A 204 4.45 6.39 -2.92
CA ASP A 204 5.75 6.49 -3.59
C ASP A 204 5.90 5.37 -4.63
N LYS A 205 5.88 5.74 -5.91
CA LYS A 205 6.00 4.81 -7.03
C LYS A 205 7.44 4.37 -7.33
N ASN A 206 8.43 5.09 -6.79
CA ASN A 206 9.85 4.80 -6.98
C ASN A 206 10.39 3.85 -5.92
N SER A 207 9.60 3.64 -4.87
CA SER A 207 9.79 2.64 -3.84
C SER A 207 10.09 1.25 -4.41
N PRO A 208 11.02 0.48 -3.83
CA PRO A 208 11.31 -0.86 -4.32
C PRO A 208 10.07 -1.73 -4.26
N PHE A 209 9.73 -2.19 -5.46
CA PHE A 209 8.60 -3.03 -5.71
C PHE A 209 8.95 -4.45 -5.30
N TYR A 210 8.25 -4.98 -4.30
CA TYR A 210 8.29 -6.39 -3.92
C TYR A 210 7.02 -7.08 -4.43
N PRO A 211 6.98 -7.46 -5.72
CA PRO A 211 5.81 -8.12 -6.29
C PRO A 211 5.64 -9.51 -5.72
N GLN A 212 4.40 -9.87 -5.43
CA GLN A 212 4.01 -11.21 -5.06
C GLN A 212 3.06 -11.81 -6.09
N ASP A 213 3.20 -13.12 -6.26
CA ASP A 213 2.34 -13.93 -7.09
C ASP A 213 1.00 -14.16 -6.40
N VAL A 214 -0.08 -13.98 -7.15
CA VAL A 214 -1.44 -14.08 -6.65
C VAL A 214 -2.13 -15.28 -7.27
N ARG A 215 -2.70 -16.12 -6.41
CA ARG A 215 -3.49 -17.27 -6.78
C ARG A 215 -4.96 -16.87 -6.90
N LEU A 216 -5.58 -17.21 -8.03
CA LEU A 216 -7.00 -17.00 -8.31
C LEU A 216 -7.69 -18.36 -8.50
N ILE A 217 -8.82 -18.55 -7.81
CA ILE A 217 -9.64 -19.76 -7.93
C ILE A 217 -11.08 -19.33 -8.16
N LEU A 218 -11.68 -19.79 -9.27
CA LEU A 218 -13.11 -19.65 -9.49
C LEU A 218 -13.85 -20.76 -8.76
N ARG A 219 -14.75 -20.38 -7.87
CA ARG A 219 -15.68 -21.30 -7.20
C ARG A 219 -17.06 -21.19 -7.81
N ARG A 220 -17.75 -22.31 -7.83
CA ARG A 220 -19.11 -22.44 -8.35
C ARG A 220 -19.93 -23.29 -7.39
N GLU A 221 -21.10 -22.80 -7.04
CA GLU A 221 -22.12 -23.58 -6.35
C GLU A 221 -23.48 -23.27 -6.96
N LYS A 222 -24.10 -24.29 -7.57
CA LYS A 222 -25.34 -24.13 -8.35
C LYS A 222 -25.16 -23.06 -9.45
N GLN A 223 -25.85 -21.92 -9.33
CA GLN A 223 -25.73 -20.78 -10.25
C GLN A 223 -24.86 -19.64 -9.70
N LEU A 224 -24.33 -19.79 -8.49
CA LEU A 224 -23.49 -18.79 -7.84
C LEU A 224 -22.03 -19.02 -8.25
N LEU A 225 -21.37 -17.92 -8.61
CA LEU A 225 -19.95 -17.87 -8.92
C LEU A 225 -19.28 -16.90 -7.97
N TRP A 226 -18.09 -17.20 -7.48
CA TRP A 226 -17.26 -16.25 -6.73
C TRP A 226 -15.79 -16.58 -6.92
N TRP A 227 -14.93 -15.60 -6.64
CA TRP A 227 -13.49 -15.75 -6.73
C TRP A 227 -12.89 -15.80 -5.34
N ASP A 228 -12.07 -16.82 -5.10
CA ASP A 228 -11.15 -16.84 -3.97
C ASP A 228 -9.78 -16.38 -4.46
N ILE A 229 -9.14 -15.52 -3.67
CA ILE A 229 -7.80 -15.02 -3.95
C ILE A 229 -6.88 -15.37 -2.80
N SER A 230 -5.64 -15.77 -3.07
CA SER A 230 -4.64 -16.00 -2.02
C SER A 230 -3.25 -15.66 -2.50
N GLU A 231 -2.37 -15.36 -1.56
CA GLU A 231 -0.96 -15.18 -1.84
C GLU A 231 -0.29 -16.52 -2.14
N VAL A 232 0.56 -16.59 -3.16
CA VAL A 232 1.47 -17.73 -3.32
C VAL A 232 2.66 -17.50 -2.39
N VAL A 233 2.58 -18.03 -1.17
CA VAL A 233 3.62 -17.83 -0.14
C VAL A 233 4.95 -18.43 -0.61
N THR A 234 5.96 -17.58 -0.79
CA THR A 234 7.35 -18.02 -0.96
C THR A 234 8.05 -18.02 0.40
N ASN A 235 9.17 -18.76 0.51
CA ASN A 235 9.93 -18.86 1.77
C ASN A 235 10.36 -17.49 2.30
N ASP A 236 10.59 -16.52 1.42
CA ASP A 236 11.05 -15.17 1.77
C ASP A 236 9.99 -14.33 2.51
N TRP A 237 8.70 -14.72 2.44
CA TRP A 237 7.56 -13.98 3.00
C TRP A 237 6.75 -14.76 4.04
N LYS A 238 7.11 -16.02 4.31
CA LYS A 238 6.34 -16.93 5.15
C LYS A 238 6.13 -16.44 6.59
N ASN A 239 7.04 -15.60 7.10
CA ASN A 239 7.02 -15.10 8.49
C ASN A 239 6.76 -13.58 8.58
N LYS A 240 6.58 -12.88 7.46
CA LYS A 240 6.45 -11.41 7.41
C LYS A 240 5.01 -10.97 7.51
N CYS A 241 4.62 -10.36 8.62
CA CYS A 241 3.22 -10.04 8.90
C CYS A 241 2.34 -11.27 8.60
N SER A 242 2.76 -12.46 9.05
CA SER A 242 2.19 -13.71 8.55
C SER A 242 0.77 -13.88 9.07
N PHE A 243 -0.18 -13.87 8.15
CA PHE A 243 -1.51 -14.37 8.41
C PHE A 243 -1.75 -15.60 7.55
N ASP A 244 -2.88 -16.27 7.80
CA ASP A 244 -3.26 -17.57 7.26
C ASP A 244 -2.94 -17.75 5.76
N SER A 245 -2.61 -18.98 5.35
CA SER A 245 -2.16 -19.34 3.99
C SER A 245 -3.18 -19.07 2.86
N GLN A 246 -4.40 -18.68 3.23
CA GLN A 246 -5.52 -18.41 2.33
C GLN A 246 -5.88 -16.92 2.27
N ALA A 247 -4.92 -16.04 2.55
CA ALA A 247 -5.14 -14.60 2.58
C ALA A 247 -4.16 -13.85 1.66
N LEU A 248 -4.42 -12.56 1.51
CA LEU A 248 -3.43 -11.61 1.00
C LEU A 248 -2.98 -10.74 2.17
N ASN A 249 -1.68 -10.47 2.23
CA ASN A 249 -1.12 -9.60 3.27
C ASN A 249 -0.32 -8.50 2.61
N LEU A 250 -0.62 -7.24 2.93
CA LEU A 250 0.14 -6.08 2.49
C LEU A 250 0.92 -5.51 3.67
N ILE A 251 2.07 -4.92 3.37
CA ILE A 251 2.90 -4.21 4.32
C ILE A 251 3.05 -2.78 3.81
N THR A 252 2.70 -1.81 4.65
CA THR A 252 2.85 -0.40 4.34
C THR A 252 3.87 0.24 5.27
N VAL A 253 4.67 1.15 4.74
CA VAL A 253 5.59 2.00 5.51
C VAL A 253 5.19 3.44 5.29
N SER A 254 4.65 4.08 6.33
CA SER A 254 4.23 5.47 6.29
C SER A 254 5.39 6.39 6.69
N GLU A 255 5.68 7.39 5.88
CA GLU A 255 6.47 8.52 6.32
C GLU A 255 5.62 9.38 7.27
N ARG A 256 6.26 9.86 8.35
CA ARG A 256 5.58 10.71 9.32
C ARG A 256 5.27 12.06 8.70
N ALA A 257 4.17 12.68 9.14
CA ALA A 257 3.89 14.06 8.79
C ALA A 257 4.91 14.93 9.55
N GLY A 258 6.05 15.23 8.92
CA GLY A 258 6.93 16.25 9.45
C GLY A 258 6.20 17.59 9.50
N ALA A 259 6.45 18.39 10.53
CA ALA A 259 6.07 19.80 10.57
C ALA A 259 6.89 20.60 9.53
N GLN A 260 6.81 20.27 8.24
CA GLN A 260 7.06 21.24 7.18
C GLN A 260 5.83 22.13 7.07
N SER A 261 5.51 22.81 8.17
CA SER A 261 4.51 23.86 8.14
C SER A 261 5.01 24.91 7.15
N LYS A 262 4.14 25.36 6.25
CA LYS A 262 4.45 26.49 5.36
C LYS A 262 4.88 27.73 6.17
N SER A 263 4.53 27.80 7.45
CA SER A 263 5.04 28.79 8.42
C SER A 263 6.51 28.61 8.75
N PHE A 264 7.07 27.40 8.82
CA PHE A 264 8.52 27.19 9.01
C PHE A 264 9.33 27.64 7.81
N ASN A 265 8.84 27.45 6.58
CA ASN A 265 9.48 28.00 5.37
C ASN A 265 9.40 29.54 5.31
N LEU A 266 8.38 30.14 5.92
CA LEU A 266 8.24 31.59 5.99
C LEU A 266 9.10 32.17 7.12
N ILE A 267 9.14 31.52 8.28
CA ILE A 267 9.99 31.87 9.43
C ILE A 267 11.46 31.63 9.10
N SER A 268 11.83 30.54 8.42
CA SER A 268 13.22 30.31 8.01
C SER A 268 13.67 31.32 6.95
N LYS A 269 12.83 31.66 5.96
CA LYS A 269 13.13 32.72 4.99
C LYS A 269 13.17 34.12 5.61
N LEU A 270 12.34 34.39 6.62
CA LEU A 270 12.27 35.68 7.32
C LEU A 270 13.38 35.81 8.37
N LEU A 271 13.80 34.70 9.01
CA LEU A 271 14.98 34.66 9.89
C LEU A 271 16.27 34.73 9.09
N ILE A 272 16.41 33.97 7.99
CA ILE A 272 17.59 34.07 7.10
C ILE A 272 17.69 35.48 6.51
N GLY A 273 16.55 36.10 6.15
CA GLY A 273 16.52 37.51 5.71
C GLY A 273 16.70 38.55 6.82
N MET A 274 16.60 38.19 8.10
CA MET A 274 16.93 39.07 9.24
C MET A 274 18.37 38.88 9.76
N PHE A 275 19.02 37.75 9.46
CA PHE A 275 20.37 37.42 9.90
C PHE A 275 21.47 37.70 8.84
N THR A 276 21.09 38.07 7.61
CA THR A 276 22.00 38.66 6.59
C THR A 276 21.87 40.18 6.57
#